data_AF-T1X3I0-F1
#
_entry.id   AF-T1X3I0-F1
#
_cell.length_a   1.000
_cell.length_b   1.000
_cell.length_c   1.000
_cell.angle_alpha   90.00
_cell.angle_beta   90.00
_cell.angle_gamma   90.00
#
_symmetry.space_group_name_H-M   'P 1'
#
loop_
_entity.id
_entity.type
_entity.pdbx_description
1 polymer ?
#
loop_
_entity_poly.entity_id
_entity_poly.type
_entity_poly.pdbx_seq_one_letter_code
_entity_poly.pdbx_strand_id
1 'polypeptide(L)'
;MTTRISSHARPLAAAMLCGAVLLAALSSSAHAAFNPPILMTHGIEYMSGGIGSDEAKLMETVAPRWPATFEFAIKDHKGAEFASDVRVTVRDSHGAVLLDNVESAGPFMVARLDPGTYEVEARLRGNTLKQTLQVMPGAPARAAFLWPAGTDMASAGTRTVQ
;
A
#
# COMPACT_ATOMS: atom_id res chain seq x y z
N MET A 1 83.73 -10.09 -3.15
CA MET A 1 84.46 -10.42 -4.39
C MET A 1 84.38 -11.93 -4.60
N THR A 2 83.36 -12.43 -5.31
CA THR A 2 83.34 -13.82 -5.78
C THR A 2 82.48 -13.92 -7.04
N THR A 3 83.17 -13.98 -8.18
CA THR A 3 82.68 -14.25 -9.54
C THR A 3 83.14 -15.69 -9.83
N ARG A 4 82.52 -16.60 -10.58
CA ARG A 4 81.59 -16.57 -11.71
C ARG A 4 81.08 -18.01 -11.85
N ILE A 5 79.77 -18.25 -12.01
CA ILE A 5 79.25 -19.59 -12.33
C ILE A 5 78.77 -19.61 -13.78
N SER A 6 79.17 -20.70 -14.43
CA SER A 6 78.98 -21.12 -15.81
C SER A 6 77.53 -21.10 -16.31
N SER A 7 77.45 -20.79 -17.60
CA SER A 7 76.35 -20.87 -18.55
C SER A 7 75.52 -22.15 -18.51
N HIS A 8 74.20 -22.03 -18.73
CA HIS A 8 73.43 -22.92 -19.60
C HIS A 8 72.24 -22.15 -20.21
N ALA A 9 72.27 -21.99 -21.54
CA ALA A 9 71.11 -21.54 -22.32
C ALA A 9 70.07 -22.65 -22.38
N ARG A 10 68.79 -22.30 -22.19
CA ARG A 10 67.64 -23.16 -22.52
C ARG A 10 66.63 -22.28 -23.26
N PRO A 11 66.41 -22.47 -24.57
CA PRO A 11 65.30 -21.83 -25.26
C PRO A 11 64.08 -22.75 -25.14
N LEU A 12 62.95 -22.21 -24.69
CA LEU A 12 61.65 -22.79 -25.03
C LEU A 12 60.58 -21.72 -24.81
N ALA A 13 60.07 -21.24 -25.93
CA ALA A 13 58.90 -20.38 -26.02
C ALA A 13 57.62 -21.19 -25.78
N ALA A 14 56.69 -20.59 -25.02
CA ALA A 14 55.24 -20.84 -25.05
C ALA A 14 54.60 -19.69 -24.22
N ALA A 15 54.16 -18.58 -24.83
CA ALA A 15 52.91 -18.37 -25.58
C ALA A 15 51.63 -18.46 -24.72
N MET A 16 51.02 -17.28 -24.49
CA MET A 16 49.59 -16.97 -24.22
C MET A 16 49.00 -17.48 -22.88
N LEU A 17 48.22 -16.72 -22.10
CA LEU A 17 47.11 -15.83 -22.43
C LEU A 17 46.96 -14.70 -21.39
N CYS A 18 46.75 -13.47 -21.86
CA CYS A 18 46.04 -12.44 -21.12
C CYS A 18 44.55 -12.83 -21.03
N GLY A 19 43.96 -12.81 -19.83
CA GLY A 19 42.53 -13.01 -19.63
C GLY A 19 42.04 -12.14 -18.47
N ALA A 20 41.35 -11.05 -18.81
CA ALA A 20 40.95 -9.98 -17.93
C ALA A 20 39.96 -10.44 -16.82
N VAL A 21 40.15 -9.87 -15.63
CA VAL A 21 39.21 -9.91 -14.51
C VAL A 21 37.96 -9.13 -14.90
N LEU A 22 36.84 -9.83 -15.11
CA LEU A 22 35.51 -9.22 -15.13
C LEU A 22 34.68 -9.84 -14.02
N LEU A 23 34.90 -9.35 -12.81
CA LEU A 23 34.00 -9.56 -11.68
C LEU A 23 32.76 -8.69 -11.94
N ALA A 24 31.77 -9.25 -12.64
CA ALA A 24 30.48 -8.60 -12.84
C ALA A 24 29.80 -8.46 -11.47
N ALA A 25 29.89 -7.27 -10.89
CA ALA A 25 29.09 -6.90 -9.73
C ALA A 25 27.62 -6.83 -10.18
N LEU A 26 26.84 -7.86 -9.85
CA LEU A 26 25.39 -7.77 -9.89
C LEU A 26 24.97 -6.80 -8.78
N SER A 27 24.84 -5.52 -9.13
CA SER A 27 24.12 -4.55 -8.31
C SER A 27 22.63 -4.92 -8.33
N SER A 28 22.20 -5.83 -7.46
CA SER A 28 20.78 -6.00 -7.16
C SER A 28 20.30 -4.72 -6.48
N SER A 29 19.62 -3.86 -7.24
CA SER A 29 18.81 -2.79 -6.66
C SER A 29 17.70 -3.45 -5.85
N ALA A 30 17.93 -3.55 -4.54
CA ALA A 30 16.87 -3.85 -3.58
C ALA A 30 15.87 -2.69 -3.64
N HIS A 31 14.87 -2.82 -4.52
CA HIS A 31 13.70 -1.97 -4.47
C HIS A 31 13.06 -2.27 -3.12
N ALA A 32 13.17 -1.32 -2.19
CA ALA A 32 12.45 -1.39 -0.93
C ALA A 32 10.96 -1.46 -1.28
N ALA A 33 10.39 -2.67 -1.20
CA ALA A 33 8.98 -2.86 -1.44
C ALA A 33 8.23 -2.00 -0.43
N PHE A 34 7.50 -1.00 -0.92
CA PHE A 34 6.65 -0.18 -0.07
C PHE A 34 5.60 -1.10 0.55
N ASN A 35 5.56 -1.18 1.88
CA ASN A 35 4.59 -1.97 2.63
C ASN A 35 3.90 -1.03 3.63
N PRO A 36 2.61 -0.69 3.43
CA PRO A 36 1.90 0.16 4.36
C PRO A 36 1.86 -0.51 5.75
N PRO A 37 1.94 0.28 6.83
CA PRO A 37 1.93 -0.28 8.18
C PRO A 37 0.57 -0.90 8.50
N ILE A 38 0.59 -2.04 9.18
CA ILE A 38 -0.60 -2.61 9.81
C ILE A 38 -0.76 -1.91 11.17
N LEU A 39 -1.90 -1.26 11.34
CA LEU A 39 -2.31 -0.57 12.56
C LEU A 39 -3.36 -1.41 13.30
N MET A 40 -3.60 -1.10 14.56
CA MET A 40 -4.54 -1.84 15.40
C MET A 40 -5.32 -0.90 16.29
N THR A 41 -6.64 -1.08 16.36
CA THR A 41 -7.51 -0.38 17.31
C THR A 41 -8.61 -1.33 17.79
N HIS A 42 -8.95 -1.29 19.09
CA HIS A 42 -9.96 -2.16 19.70
C HIS A 42 -9.86 -3.65 19.32
N GLY A 43 -8.64 -4.18 19.12
CA GLY A 43 -8.45 -5.57 18.70
C GLY A 43 -8.50 -5.82 17.20
N ILE A 44 -8.88 -4.83 16.39
CA ILE A 44 -9.00 -4.92 14.94
C ILE A 44 -7.74 -4.40 14.25
N GLU A 45 -7.08 -5.28 13.51
CA GLU A 45 -6.00 -4.91 12.61
C GLU A 45 -6.58 -4.26 11.36
N TYR A 46 -5.95 -3.19 10.89
CA TYR A 46 -6.32 -2.51 9.65
C TYR A 46 -5.10 -1.90 8.96
N MET A 47 -5.23 -1.65 7.67
CA MET A 47 -4.18 -1.06 6.84
C MET A 47 -4.83 -0.21 5.75
N SER A 48 -4.26 0.94 5.46
CA SER A 48 -4.75 1.85 4.41
C SER A 48 -3.63 2.29 3.49
N GLY A 49 -3.95 2.52 2.23
CA GLY A 49 -2.99 2.95 1.23
C GLY A 49 -3.60 3.08 -0.17
N GLY A 50 -2.73 3.36 -1.14
CA GLY A 50 -3.00 3.28 -2.57
C GLY A 50 -2.90 4.61 -3.29
N ILE A 51 -2.17 5.58 -2.74
CA ILE A 51 -1.93 6.87 -3.39
C ILE A 51 -0.97 6.68 -4.57
N GLY A 52 0.07 5.85 -4.38
CA GLY A 52 0.98 5.46 -5.44
C GLY A 52 0.48 4.25 -6.22
N SER A 53 0.87 4.12 -7.48
CA SER A 53 0.50 2.96 -8.32
C SER A 53 0.96 1.63 -7.74
N ASP A 54 2.17 1.59 -7.18
CA ASP A 54 2.74 0.38 -6.59
C ASP A 54 2.02 -0.01 -5.30
N GLU A 55 1.64 0.99 -4.51
CA GLU A 55 0.87 0.82 -3.29
C GLU A 55 -0.55 0.35 -3.61
N ALA A 56 -1.20 0.91 -4.63
CA ALA A 56 -2.52 0.48 -5.08
C ALA A 56 -2.49 -0.99 -5.51
N LYS A 57 -1.48 -1.38 -6.29
CA LYS A 57 -1.28 -2.77 -6.72
C LYS A 57 -1.03 -3.71 -5.54
N LEU A 58 -0.30 -3.26 -4.51
CA LEU A 58 -0.13 -4.02 -3.29
C LEU A 58 -1.47 -4.19 -2.56
N MET A 59 -2.23 -3.12 -2.40
CA MET A 59 -3.55 -3.14 -1.76
C MET A 59 -4.51 -4.10 -2.48
N GLU A 60 -4.53 -4.09 -3.81
CA GLU A 60 -5.27 -5.04 -4.64
C GLU A 60 -4.83 -6.49 -4.41
N THR A 61 -3.53 -6.73 -4.21
CA THR A 61 -2.97 -8.07 -3.98
C THR A 61 -3.28 -8.60 -2.58
N VAL A 62 -3.36 -7.73 -1.58
CA VAL A 62 -3.68 -8.13 -0.20
C VAL A 62 -5.18 -8.20 0.05
N ALA A 63 -6.01 -7.37 -0.59
CA ALA A 63 -7.45 -7.30 -0.34
C ALA A 63 -8.17 -8.67 -0.31
N PRO A 64 -7.91 -9.64 -1.22
CA PRO A 64 -8.55 -10.95 -1.19
C PRO A 64 -8.24 -11.79 0.07
N ARG A 65 -7.17 -11.45 0.80
CA ARG A 65 -6.73 -12.12 2.03
C ARG A 65 -7.28 -11.47 3.29
N TRP A 66 -7.95 -10.32 3.16
CA TRP A 66 -8.52 -9.57 4.27
C TRP A 66 -10.05 -9.72 4.27
N PRO A 67 -10.68 -9.93 5.43
CA PRO A 67 -12.13 -10.11 5.50
C PRO A 67 -12.94 -8.90 5.02
N ALA A 68 -12.41 -7.68 5.21
CA ALA A 68 -13.09 -6.44 4.83
C ALA A 68 -12.24 -5.55 3.90
N THR A 69 -12.85 -5.22 2.77
CA THR A 69 -12.60 -4.26 1.69
C THR A 69 -13.23 -2.87 1.81
N PHE A 70 -12.52 -1.76 2.01
CA PHE A 70 -13.11 -0.41 1.87
C PHE A 70 -12.44 0.36 0.75
N GLU A 71 -13.26 1.00 -0.09
CA GLU A 71 -12.79 1.81 -1.21
C GLU A 71 -13.42 3.17 -1.23
N PHE A 72 -12.60 4.17 -1.54
CA PHE A 72 -12.98 5.57 -1.42
C PHE A 72 -12.70 6.30 -2.72
N ALA A 73 -13.74 6.90 -3.29
CA ALA A 73 -13.64 7.68 -4.51
C ALA A 73 -14.63 8.84 -4.55
N ILE A 74 -14.31 9.87 -5.31
CA ILE A 74 -15.18 11.00 -5.61
C ILE A 74 -15.59 10.87 -7.07
N LYS A 75 -16.88 10.98 -7.37
CA LYS A 75 -17.35 11.03 -8.76
C LYS A 75 -16.77 12.28 -9.43
N ASP A 76 -16.13 12.14 -10.58
CA ASP A 76 -15.65 13.27 -11.38
C ASP A 76 -16.41 13.35 -12.71
N HIS A 77 -16.06 14.31 -13.57
CA HIS A 77 -16.68 14.46 -14.89
C HIS A 77 -16.24 13.39 -15.92
N LYS A 78 -15.17 12.63 -15.64
CA LYS A 78 -14.57 11.63 -16.53
C LYS A 78 -14.70 10.18 -16.00
N GLY A 79 -15.33 9.96 -14.84
CA GLY A 79 -15.28 8.73 -14.06
C GLY A 79 -15.32 8.97 -12.55
N ALA A 80 -14.35 8.41 -11.83
CA ALA A 80 -14.19 8.55 -10.38
C ALA A 80 -12.71 8.77 -10.04
N GLU A 81 -12.45 9.69 -9.13
CA GLU A 81 -11.14 10.04 -8.61
C GLU A 81 -10.93 9.41 -7.23
N PHE A 82 -9.74 8.89 -6.98
CA PHE A 82 -9.42 8.27 -5.71
C PHE A 82 -9.42 9.27 -4.55
N ALA A 83 -10.05 8.91 -3.44
CA ALA A 83 -10.16 9.77 -2.26
C ALA A 83 -9.19 9.33 -1.16
N SER A 84 -8.64 10.30 -0.44
CA SER A 84 -7.83 10.11 0.77
C SER A 84 -8.34 10.98 1.91
N ASP A 85 -7.69 10.92 3.08
CA ASP A 85 -8.11 11.61 4.31
C ASP A 85 -9.54 11.25 4.76
N VAL A 86 -9.96 10.01 4.46
CA VAL A 86 -11.29 9.53 4.83
C VAL A 86 -11.26 9.05 6.27
N ARG A 87 -12.17 9.58 7.11
CA ARG A 87 -12.37 9.07 8.47
C ARG A 87 -13.38 7.94 8.45
N VAL A 88 -12.98 6.78 8.94
CA VAL A 88 -13.76 5.54 8.92
C VAL A 88 -14.15 5.15 10.33
N THR A 89 -15.44 4.87 10.53
CA THR A 89 -15.96 4.26 11.75
C THR A 89 -16.69 2.98 11.38
N VAL A 90 -16.41 1.89 12.08
CA VAL A 90 -17.07 0.59 11.89
C VAL A 90 -17.74 0.18 13.18
N ARG A 91 -19.04 -0.14 13.09
CA ARG A 91 -19.85 -0.63 14.20
C ARG A 91 -20.36 -2.02 13.88
N ASP A 92 -20.38 -2.90 14.87
CA ASP A 92 -21.05 -4.20 14.73
C ASP A 92 -22.59 -4.07 14.85
N SER A 93 -23.31 -5.18 14.68
CA SER A 93 -24.76 -5.25 14.82
C SER A 93 -25.29 -4.92 16.22
N HIS A 94 -24.43 -4.94 17.23
CA HIS A 94 -24.76 -4.59 18.61
C HIS A 94 -24.46 -3.11 18.92
N GLY A 95 -23.90 -2.37 17.95
CA GLY A 95 -23.53 -0.96 18.09
C GLY A 95 -22.14 -0.74 18.69
N ALA A 96 -21.37 -1.79 18.94
CA ALA A 96 -20.01 -1.68 19.45
C ALA A 96 -19.10 -1.09 18.36
N VAL A 97 -18.34 -0.05 18.71
CA VAL A 97 -17.39 0.59 17.79
C VAL A 97 -16.11 -0.23 17.75
N LEU A 98 -15.78 -0.75 16.58
CA LEU A 98 -14.60 -1.57 16.33
C LEU A 98 -13.46 -0.76 15.73
N LEU A 99 -13.76 0.04 14.71
CA LEU A 99 -12.87 1.09 14.22
C LEU A 99 -13.48 2.42 14.61
N ASP A 100 -12.77 3.23 15.39
CA ASP A 100 -13.26 4.52 15.86
C ASP A 100 -12.55 5.67 15.15
N ASN A 101 -13.25 6.27 14.17
CA ASN A 101 -12.81 7.48 13.48
C ASN A 101 -11.35 7.42 12.99
N VAL A 102 -10.91 6.25 12.51
CA VAL A 102 -9.55 6.01 11.99
C VAL A 102 -9.38 6.66 10.63
N GLU A 103 -8.16 7.07 10.31
CA GLU A 103 -7.87 7.75 9.05
C GLU A 103 -7.37 6.76 7.99
N SER A 104 -7.96 6.83 6.80
CA SER A 104 -7.45 6.19 5.60
C SER A 104 -6.59 7.17 4.82
N ALA A 105 -5.28 6.88 4.74
CA ALA A 105 -4.32 7.70 4.02
C ALA A 105 -4.44 7.59 2.49
N GLY A 106 -5.24 6.66 1.98
CA GLY A 106 -5.44 6.42 0.56
C GLY A 106 -6.81 5.85 0.22
N PRO A 107 -7.06 5.55 -1.06
CA PRO A 107 -8.35 5.10 -1.56
C PRO A 107 -8.73 3.69 -1.13
N PHE A 108 -7.78 2.89 -0.65
CA PHE A 108 -8.06 1.52 -0.21
C PHE A 108 -7.75 1.39 1.28
N MET A 109 -8.62 0.69 1.99
CA MET A 109 -8.41 0.29 3.37
C MET A 109 -8.93 -1.12 3.58
N VAL A 110 -8.15 -1.94 4.29
CA VAL A 110 -8.51 -3.31 4.65
C VAL A 110 -8.59 -3.46 6.16
N ALA A 111 -9.48 -4.31 6.65
CA ALA A 111 -9.65 -4.57 8.08
C ALA A 111 -9.93 -6.05 8.38
N ARG A 112 -9.43 -6.52 9.52
CA ARG A 112 -9.66 -7.87 10.05
C ARG A 112 -10.89 -7.89 10.93
N LEU A 113 -12.04 -7.90 10.28
CA LEU A 113 -13.33 -8.08 10.93
C LEU A 113 -13.68 -9.57 10.95
N ASP A 114 -14.19 -10.04 12.08
CA ASP A 114 -14.76 -11.38 12.17
C ASP A 114 -16.02 -11.50 11.30
N PRO A 115 -16.50 -12.73 11.02
CA PRO A 115 -17.77 -12.90 10.32
C PRO A 115 -18.94 -12.25 11.08
N GLY A 116 -19.70 -11.41 10.39
CA GLY A 116 -20.74 -10.59 11.00
C GLY A 116 -21.33 -9.54 10.07
N THR A 117 -22.25 -8.74 10.61
CA THR A 117 -22.83 -7.59 9.93
C THR A 117 -22.36 -6.30 10.60
N TYR A 118 -21.93 -5.36 9.78
CA TYR A 118 -21.32 -4.11 10.21
C TYR A 118 -21.97 -2.91 9.53
N GLU A 119 -22.09 -1.81 10.26
CA GLU A 119 -22.32 -0.49 9.67
C GLU A 119 -20.97 0.21 9.54
N VAL A 120 -20.67 0.65 8.32
CA VAL A 120 -19.44 1.36 7.98
C VAL A 120 -19.79 2.78 7.63
N GLU A 121 -19.28 3.73 8.42
CA GLU A 121 -19.41 5.16 8.16
C GLU A 121 -18.07 5.68 7.62
N ALA A 122 -18.09 6.25 6.42
CA ALA A 122 -16.95 6.90 5.82
C ALA A 122 -17.23 8.40 5.67
N ARG A 123 -16.34 9.24 6.21
CA ARG A 123 -16.48 10.69 6.19
C ARG A 123 -15.32 11.35 5.46
N LEU A 124 -15.65 12.13 4.44
CA LEU A 124 -14.71 12.92 3.66
C LEU A 124 -15.12 14.39 3.69
N ARG A 125 -14.23 15.28 4.16
CA ARG A 125 -14.45 16.75 4.19
C ARG A 125 -15.84 17.17 4.72
N GLY A 126 -16.30 16.48 5.77
CA GLY A 126 -17.60 16.75 6.40
C GLY A 126 -18.78 15.94 5.86
N ASN A 127 -18.63 15.31 4.69
CA ASN A 127 -19.66 14.50 4.04
C ASN A 127 -19.53 13.04 4.44
N THR A 128 -20.55 12.51 5.12
CA THR A 128 -20.58 11.12 5.59
C THR A 128 -21.44 10.26 4.67
N LEU A 129 -20.90 9.12 4.25
CA LEU A 129 -21.64 8.04 3.61
C LEU A 129 -21.66 6.83 4.55
N LYS A 130 -22.77 6.10 4.55
CA LYS A 130 -22.94 4.88 5.34
C LYS A 130 -23.23 3.70 4.43
N GLN A 131 -22.60 2.56 4.71
CA GLN A 131 -22.90 1.29 4.04
C GLN A 131 -22.93 0.15 5.04
N THR A 132 -23.82 -0.81 4.78
CA THR A 132 -23.81 -2.08 5.50
C THR A 132 -22.83 -3.03 4.83
N LEU A 133 -21.92 -3.62 5.61
CA LEU A 133 -20.99 -4.65 5.17
C LEU A 133 -21.33 -5.98 5.86
N GLN A 134 -21.47 -7.05 5.08
CA GLN A 134 -21.63 -8.39 5.61
C GLN A 134 -20.39 -9.23 5.32
N VAL A 135 -19.66 -9.58 6.37
CA VAL A 135 -18.47 -10.44 6.29
C VAL A 135 -18.90 -11.89 6.51
N MET A 136 -18.68 -12.72 5.51
CA MET A 136 -19.01 -14.14 5.54
C MET A 136 -17.78 -14.98 5.87
N PRO A 137 -17.90 -16.13 6.56
CA PRO A 137 -16.78 -17.01 6.82
C PRO A 137 -16.08 -17.43 5.52
N GLY A 138 -14.77 -17.16 5.40
CA GLY A 138 -13.95 -17.56 4.25
C GLY A 138 -14.19 -16.76 2.96
N ALA A 139 -14.99 -15.69 2.98
CA ALA A 139 -15.23 -14.84 1.83
C ALA A 139 -14.96 -13.36 2.18
N PRO A 140 -14.10 -12.64 1.42
CA PRO A 140 -13.89 -11.22 1.63
C PRO A 140 -15.14 -10.43 1.24
N ALA A 141 -15.44 -9.40 2.01
CA ALA A 141 -16.54 -8.47 1.74
C ALA A 141 -15.98 -7.11 1.32
N ARG A 142 -16.73 -6.35 0.51
CA ARG A 142 -16.29 -5.03 0.00
C ARG A 142 -17.40 -4.00 0.11
N ALA A 143 -17.04 -2.81 0.56
CA ALA A 143 -17.87 -1.61 0.55
C ALA A 143 -17.15 -0.48 -0.20
N ALA A 144 -17.88 0.19 -1.10
CA ALA A 144 -17.34 1.24 -1.96
C ALA A 144 -18.12 2.54 -1.72
N PHE A 145 -17.39 3.57 -1.33
CA PHE A 145 -17.92 4.88 -1.00
C PHE A 145 -17.60 5.85 -2.12
N LEU A 146 -18.62 6.20 -2.89
CA LEU A 146 -18.53 7.15 -3.99
C LEU A 146 -19.23 8.45 -3.61
N TRP A 147 -18.46 9.47 -3.29
CA TRP A 147 -18.99 10.81 -3.03
C TRP A 147 -19.38 11.53 -4.33
N PRO A 148 -20.32 12.49 -4.30
CA PRO A 148 -20.64 13.32 -5.46
C PRO A 148 -19.47 14.24 -5.84
N ALA A 149 -19.47 14.70 -7.09
CA ALA A 149 -18.46 15.63 -7.60
C ALA A 149 -18.37 16.90 -6.75
N GLY A 150 -17.13 17.37 -6.53
CA GLY A 150 -16.83 18.56 -5.74
C GLY A 150 -16.84 18.36 -4.23
N THR A 151 -16.93 17.12 -3.72
CA THR A 151 -16.88 16.84 -2.27
C THR A 151 -15.52 17.19 -1.65
N ASP A 152 -14.44 17.04 -2.40
CA ASP A 152 -13.10 17.52 -2.08
C ASP A 152 -13.05 19.05 -1.95
N MET A 153 -13.78 19.78 -2.80
CA MET A 153 -13.81 21.24 -2.84
C MET A 153 -14.84 21.88 -1.89
N ALA A 154 -15.91 21.16 -1.52
CA ALA A 154 -17.09 21.72 -0.87
C ALA A 154 -16.86 22.27 0.56
N SER A 155 -15.77 21.90 1.24
CA SER A 155 -15.42 22.49 2.56
C SER A 155 -14.63 23.79 2.50
N ALA A 156 -14.18 24.25 1.32
CA ALA A 156 -13.45 25.53 1.19
C ALA A 156 -14.37 26.77 1.11
N GLY A 157 -15.69 26.58 1.06
CA GLY A 157 -16.67 27.61 0.70
C GLY A 157 -17.41 28.31 1.84
N THR A 158 -17.07 28.09 3.12
CA THR A 158 -17.78 28.74 4.23
C THR A 158 -16.84 29.51 5.16
N ARG A 159 -16.18 30.53 4.60
CA ARG A 159 -15.72 31.68 5.37
C ARG A 159 -16.43 32.91 4.83
N THR A 160 -17.74 32.97 5.08
CA THR A 160 -18.50 34.22 4.97
C THR A 160 -17.88 35.21 5.95
N VAL A 161 -17.21 36.21 5.38
CA VAL A 161 -17.00 37.50 6.02
C VAL A 161 -18.35 38.03 6.49
N GLN A 162 -18.50 38.24 7.79
CA GLN A 162 -19.44 39.18 8.35
C GLN A 162 -18.82 39.86 9.56
#